data_AF-H9FFR3-F1
#
_entry.id   AF-H9FFR3-F1
#
_cell.length_a   1.000
_cell.length_b   1.000
_cell.length_c   1.000
_cell.angle_alpha   90.00
_cell.angle_beta   90.00
_cell.angle_gamma   90.00
#
_symmetry.space_group_name_H-M   'P 1'
#
loop_
_entity.id
_entity.type
_entity.pdbx_description
1 polymer ?
#
loop_
_entity_poly.entity_id
_entity_poly.type
_entity_poly.pdbx_seq_one_letter_code
_entity_poly.pdbx_strand_id
1 'polypeptide(L)'
;VIQDGGLLVFGDNKDGSRNITLRTHYILIQDGGALHIGAEKCRYKSKATITLYGKSDEGESMPIFGKKFIGVEAGGTLELHGARKTSWTLLARTLNSSGLPFGS
;
A
#
# COMPACT_ATOMS: atom_id res chain seq x y z
N VAL A 1 11.36 -2.28 9.87
CA VAL A 1 10.76 -3.61 10.11
C VAL A 1 9.66 -3.45 11.14
N ILE A 2 8.55 -4.17 11.02
CA ILE A 2 7.46 -4.24 11.99
C ILE A 2 7.39 -5.70 12.43
N GLN A 3 7.70 -5.97 13.71
CA GLN A 3 7.88 -7.30 14.26
C GLN A 3 7.58 -7.33 15.75
N ASP A 4 7.64 -8.51 16.36
CA ASP A 4 7.48 -8.73 17.81
C ASP A 4 6.14 -8.19 18.34
N GLY A 5 5.06 -8.39 17.57
CA GLY A 5 3.73 -7.86 17.89
C GLY A 5 3.56 -6.35 17.64
N GLY A 6 4.55 -5.67 17.05
CA GLY A 6 4.48 -4.26 16.71
C GLY A 6 3.36 -3.94 15.72
N LEU A 7 2.64 -2.84 15.93
CA LEU A 7 1.53 -2.43 15.09
C LEU A 7 1.72 -0.99 14.59
N LEU A 8 1.83 -0.84 13.27
CA LEU A 8 1.82 0.47 12.61
C LEU A 8 0.44 0.74 12.00
N VAL A 9 -0.20 1.82 12.44
CA VAL A 9 -1.54 2.22 11.94
C VAL A 9 -1.48 3.60 11.31
N PHE A 10 -2.03 3.71 10.11
CA PHE A 10 -2.27 5.01 9.49
C PHE A 10 -3.61 5.54 10.02
N GLY A 11 -3.54 6.52 10.93
CA GLY A 11 -4.72 7.13 11.54
C GLY A 11 -5.40 8.12 10.59
N ASP A 12 -6.68 7.91 10.32
CA ASP A 12 -7.51 8.81 9.52
C ASP A 12 -8.43 9.68 10.39
N ASN A 13 -9.06 10.70 9.80
CA ASN A 13 -10.15 11.45 10.42
C ASN A 13 -11.49 11.19 9.70
N LYS A 14 -12.59 11.63 10.34
CA LYS A 14 -13.96 11.41 9.82
C LYS A 14 -14.15 11.97 8.41
N ASP A 15 -13.48 13.09 8.11
CA ASP A 15 -13.63 13.83 6.86
C ASP A 15 -12.63 13.43 5.77
N GLY A 16 -11.67 12.55 6.08
CA GLY A 16 -10.67 12.09 5.12
C GLY A 16 -9.68 13.17 4.67
N SER A 17 -9.29 14.09 5.55
CA SER A 17 -8.37 15.21 5.23
C SER A 17 -6.94 15.06 5.77
N ARG A 18 -6.61 13.94 6.41
CA ARG A 18 -5.26 13.64 6.94
C ARG A 18 -4.46 12.77 5.99
N ASN A 19 -3.87 13.41 4.98
CA ASN A 19 -2.94 12.73 4.10
C ASN A 19 -1.67 12.35 4.87
N ILE A 20 -1.22 11.10 4.71
CA ILE A 20 0.00 10.58 5.34
C ILE A 20 0.95 10.12 4.24
N THR A 21 2.20 10.56 4.33
CA THR A 21 3.29 10.11 3.48
C THR A 21 4.35 9.42 4.32
N LEU A 22 4.52 8.11 4.14
CA LEU A 22 5.61 7.33 4.72
C LEU A 22 6.73 7.22 3.69
N ARG A 23 7.92 7.73 4.02
CA ARG A 23 9.14 7.54 3.22
C ARG A 23 10.05 6.56 3.94
N THR A 24 10.41 5.47 3.29
CA THR A 24 11.29 4.45 3.85
C THR A 24 12.07 3.76 2.73
N HIS A 25 13.11 2.98 3.05
CA HIS A 25 13.80 2.14 2.07
C HIS A 25 12.94 0.91 1.71
N TYR A 26 12.47 0.21 2.74
CA TYR A 26 11.60 -0.95 2.62
C TYR A 26 10.68 -1.05 3.83
N ILE A 27 9.68 -1.93 3.73
CA ILE A 27 8.83 -2.36 4.84
C ILE A 27 8.89 -3.88 4.86
N LEU A 28 9.30 -4.45 5.99
CA LEU A 28 9.21 -5.88 6.28
C LEU A 28 8.29 -6.05 7.49
N ILE A 29 7.32 -6.94 7.37
CA ILE A 29 6.33 -7.27 8.39
C ILE A 29 6.45 -8.76 8.70
N GLN A 30 6.77 -9.12 9.94
CA GLN A 30 7.05 -10.50 10.33
C GLN A 30 6.76 -10.71 11.83
N ASP A 31 6.80 -11.94 12.32
CA ASP A 31 6.81 -12.26 13.76
C ASP A 31 5.73 -11.55 14.57
N GLY A 32 4.48 -11.64 14.11
CA GLY A 32 3.32 -11.00 14.75
C GLY A 32 3.19 -9.50 14.48
N GLY A 33 4.10 -8.90 13.71
CA GLY A 33 4.03 -7.52 13.28
C GLY A 33 2.86 -7.25 12.34
N ALA A 34 2.33 -6.02 12.36
CA ALA A 34 1.20 -5.63 11.53
C ALA A 34 1.28 -4.19 11.00
N LEU A 35 0.89 -4.01 9.74
CA LEU A 35 0.63 -2.71 9.12
C LEU A 35 -0.85 -2.61 8.74
N HIS A 36 -1.54 -1.59 9.26
CA HIS A 36 -2.94 -1.33 8.97
C HIS A 36 -3.15 0.06 8.39
N ILE A 37 -3.76 0.12 7.20
CA ILE A 37 -4.24 1.34 6.56
C ILE A 37 -5.74 1.19 6.32
N GLY A 38 -6.52 1.66 7.28
CA GLY A 38 -7.95 1.39 7.35
C GLY A 38 -8.27 -0.05 7.77
N ALA A 39 -9.56 -0.34 7.87
CA ALA A 39 -10.11 -1.66 8.17
C ALA A 39 -11.35 -1.94 7.31
N GLU A 40 -11.77 -3.20 7.22
CA GLU A 40 -12.90 -3.62 6.39
C GLU A 40 -14.17 -2.78 6.63
N LYS A 41 -14.51 -2.57 7.92
CA LYS A 41 -15.67 -1.78 8.38
C LYS A 41 -15.37 -0.28 8.53
N CYS A 42 -14.09 0.11 8.60
CA CYS A 42 -13.66 1.49 8.82
C CYS A 42 -12.58 1.85 7.81
N ARG A 43 -13.00 2.14 6.58
CA ARG A 43 -12.12 2.35 5.43
C ARG A 43 -11.36 3.67 5.54
N TYR A 44 -10.10 3.66 5.11
CA TYR A 44 -9.26 4.83 4.97
C TYR A 44 -9.80 5.71 3.82
N LYS A 45 -10.11 6.96 4.15
CA LYS A 45 -10.68 8.00 3.28
C LYS A 45 -9.62 8.97 2.79
N SER A 46 -8.61 9.27 3.60
CA SER A 46 -7.49 10.13 3.21
C SER A 46 -6.57 9.49 2.17
N LYS A 47 -5.62 10.28 1.66
CA LYS A 47 -4.54 9.77 0.81
C LYS A 47 -3.40 9.23 1.66
N ALA A 48 -3.14 7.93 1.59
CA ALA A 48 -1.93 7.31 2.10
C ALA A 48 -0.93 7.15 0.95
N THR A 49 0.30 7.64 1.14
CA THR A 49 1.40 7.50 0.18
C THR A 49 2.56 6.78 0.86
N ILE A 50 3.00 5.66 0.30
CA ILE A 50 4.24 5.00 0.71
C ILE A 50 5.25 5.21 -0.40
N THR A 51 6.34 5.91 -0.10
CA THR A 51 7.44 6.14 -1.02
C THR A 51 8.64 5.31 -0.60
N LEU A 52 8.98 4.32 -1.42
CA LEU A 52 10.18 3.51 -1.27
C LEU A 52 11.36 4.16 -1.99
N TYR A 53 12.44 4.44 -1.27
CA TYR A 53 13.64 5.08 -1.83
C TYR A 53 14.90 4.23 -1.61
N GLY A 54 15.99 4.62 -2.26
CA GLY A 54 17.26 3.88 -2.26
C GLY A 54 17.82 3.74 -3.68
N LYS A 55 19.12 3.45 -3.80
CA LYS A 55 19.78 3.20 -5.09
C LYS A 55 19.90 1.71 -5.38
N SER A 56 20.14 1.35 -6.65
CA SER A 56 20.32 -0.05 -7.05
C SER A 56 21.62 -0.66 -6.51
N ASP A 57 22.65 0.16 -6.32
CA ASP A 57 23.97 -0.20 -5.80
C ASP A 57 24.09 -0.08 -4.27
N GLU A 58 23.06 0.46 -3.61
CA GLU A 58 23.08 0.74 -2.17
C GLU A 58 22.61 -0.48 -1.35
N GLY A 59 23.42 -0.87 -0.35
CA GLY A 59 23.10 -1.92 0.63
C GLY A 59 22.98 -3.34 0.08
N GLU A 60 22.80 -4.30 0.99
CA GLU A 60 22.48 -5.68 0.64
C GLU A 60 21.01 -5.81 0.24
N SER A 61 20.75 -6.73 -0.69
CA SER A 61 19.40 -7.08 -1.09
C SER A 61 18.83 -8.10 -0.11
N MET A 62 17.60 -7.89 0.35
CA MET A 62 16.91 -8.91 1.13
C MET A 62 16.67 -10.13 0.21
N PRO A 63 16.97 -11.36 0.66
CA PRO A 63 16.58 -12.56 -0.05
C PRO A 63 15.07 -12.52 -0.35
N ILE A 64 14.68 -12.99 -1.53
CA ILE A 64 13.27 -13.03 -2.01
C ILE A 64 12.68 -11.65 -2.35
N PHE A 65 12.84 -10.64 -1.50
CA PHE A 65 12.14 -9.36 -1.66
C PHE A 65 12.91 -8.28 -2.43
N GLY A 66 14.22 -8.41 -2.58
CA GLY A 66 15.01 -7.39 -3.26
C GLY A 66 15.39 -6.22 -2.34
N LYS A 67 15.51 -5.02 -2.91
CA LYS A 67 15.95 -3.80 -2.19
C LYS A 67 14.83 -2.86 -1.78
N LYS A 68 13.82 -2.67 -2.66
CA LYS A 68 12.69 -1.77 -2.44
C LYS A 68 11.40 -2.58 -2.45
N PHE A 69 10.88 -2.85 -1.27
CA PHE A 69 9.74 -3.75 -1.13
C PHE A 69 8.84 -3.38 0.04
N ILE A 70 7.61 -3.91 -0.03
CA ILE A 70 6.72 -4.12 1.10
C ILE A 70 6.51 -5.63 1.17
N GLY A 71 7.10 -6.28 2.17
CA GLY A 71 7.17 -7.72 2.31
C GLY A 71 6.49 -8.16 3.59
N VAL A 72 5.76 -9.26 3.51
CA VAL A 72 5.12 -9.91 4.65
C VAL A 72 5.66 -11.33 4.72
N GLU A 73 6.33 -11.65 5.82
CA GLU A 73 6.80 -13.01 6.12
C GLU A 73 5.81 -13.72 7.05
N ALA A 74 6.17 -14.96 7.44
CA ALA A 74 5.37 -15.77 8.33
C ALA A 74 5.01 -14.99 9.61
N GLY A 75 3.73 -15.07 10.00
CA GLY A 75 3.21 -14.36 11.17
C GLY A 75 3.04 -12.85 11.00
N GLY A 76 3.42 -12.25 9.87
CA GLY A 76 3.16 -10.84 9.58
C GLY A 76 1.76 -10.59 9.03
N THR A 77 1.24 -9.37 9.19
CA THR A 77 -0.07 -8.96 8.65
C THR A 77 -0.01 -7.61 7.93
N LEU A 78 -0.53 -7.56 6.70
CA LEU A 78 -0.71 -6.33 5.93
C LEU A 78 -2.17 -6.14 5.53
N GLU A 79 -2.82 -5.10 6.05
CA GLU A 79 -4.21 -4.76 5.75
C GLU A 79 -4.31 -3.37 5.12
N LEU A 80 -4.90 -3.30 3.93
CA LEU A 80 -5.05 -2.07 3.15
C LEU A 80 -6.51 -1.91 2.70
N HIS A 81 -7.27 -1.10 3.44
CA HIS A 81 -8.70 -0.86 3.19
C HIS A 81 -8.96 0.60 2.86
N GLY A 82 -8.81 0.97 1.60
CA GLY A 82 -9.22 2.28 1.09
C GLY A 82 -10.67 2.33 0.58
N ALA A 83 -11.08 3.48 0.04
CA ALA A 83 -12.36 3.63 -0.65
C ALA A 83 -12.63 2.49 -1.64
N ARG A 84 -13.87 1.98 -1.66
CA ARG A 84 -14.26 0.89 -2.57
C ARG A 84 -14.10 1.36 -4.02
N LYS A 85 -13.35 0.58 -4.80
CA LYS A 85 -13.22 0.78 -6.24
C LYS A 85 -13.99 -0.32 -6.96
N THR A 86 -14.63 0.03 -8.07
CA THR A 86 -15.23 -0.95 -8.97
C THR A 86 -14.11 -1.80 -9.57
N SER A 87 -14.08 -3.09 -9.22
CA SER A 87 -12.96 -3.97 -9.60
C SER A 87 -12.91 -4.30 -11.09
N TRP A 88 -14.03 -4.17 -11.82
CA TRP A 88 -14.15 -4.46 -13.25
C TRP A 88 -15.21 -3.59 -13.91
N THR A 89 -14.92 -3.02 -15.07
CA THR A 89 -15.90 -2.32 -15.93
C THR A 89 -16.08 -3.07 -17.24
N LEU A 90 -17.32 -3.27 -17.69
CA LEU A 90 -17.62 -3.90 -18.99
C LEU A 90 -17.17 -2.97 -20.13
N LEU A 91 -16.16 -3.40 -20.89
CA LEU A 91 -15.52 -2.59 -21.93
C LEU A 91 -16.51 -2.14 -23.02
N ALA A 92 -17.44 -3.01 -23.40
CA ALA A 92 -18.43 -2.75 -24.47
C ALA A 92 -19.38 -1.58 -24.20
N ARG A 93 -19.52 -1.11 -22.94
CA ARG A 93 -20.50 -0.08 -22.58
C ARG A 93 -19.89 1.30 -22.30
N THR A 94 -18.58 1.38 -22.10
CA THR A 94 -17.96 2.57 -21.49
C THR A 94 -16.79 3.14 -22.30
N LEU A 95 -16.50 2.59 -23.48
CA LEU A 95 -15.57 3.20 -24.43
C LEU A 95 -16.30 4.27 -25.26
N ASN A 96 -15.73 5.46 -25.34
CA ASN A 96 -16.02 6.37 -26.44
C ASN A 96 -15.60 5.68 -27.74
N SER A 97 -16.39 5.82 -28.81
CA SER A 97 -16.12 5.21 -30.12
C SER A 97 -14.77 5.64 -30.72
N SER A 98 -14.18 6.72 -30.23
CA SER A 98 -12.88 7.25 -30.61
C SER A 98 -11.68 6.61 -29.89
N GLY A 99 -11.87 5.65 -28.98
CA GLY A 99 -10.79 5.01 -28.21
C GLY A 99 -10.26 5.84 -27.03
N LEU A 100 -9.18 5.36 -26.38
CA LEU A 100 -8.52 6.04 -25.25
C LEU A 100 -7.69 7.23 -25.77
N PRO A 101 -7.82 8.44 -25.22
CA PRO A 101 -7.06 9.61 -25.69
C PRO A 101 -5.55 9.52 -25.41
N PHE A 102 -5.12 8.65 -24.50
CA PHE A 102 -3.71 8.42 -24.18
C PHE A 102 -3.47 6.92 -23.98
N GLY A 103 -3.17 6.22 -25.07
CA GLY A 103 -2.77 4.82 -25.06
C GLY A 103 -1.83 4.56 -26.23
N SER A 104 -0.53 4.75 -25.98
CA SER A 104 0.60 4.24 -26.78
C SER A 104 1.71 3.85 -25.82
#